data_AF-A0A4Y7SDK2-F1
#
_entry.id   AF-A0A4Y7SDK2-F1
#
_cell.length_a   1.000
_cell.length_b   1.000
_cell.length_c   1.000
_cell.angle_alpha   90.00
_cell.angle_beta   90.00
_cell.angle_gamma   90.00
#
_symmetry.space_group_name_H-M   'P 1'
#
loop_
_entity.id
_entity.type
_entity.pdbx_description
1 polymer ?
#
loop_
_entity_poly.entity_id
_entity_poly.type
_entity_poly.pdbx_seq_one_letter_code
_entity_poly.pdbx_strand_id
1 'polypeptide(L)' 'MPQANIHSIPPEILGAVFVSAGEVSSSFRPAVAISHVCRLWREIILSTPAAWTHLNLSGP' A
#
# COMPACT_ATOMS: atom_id res chain seq x y z
N MET A 1 25.22 -13.26 0.30
CA MET A 1 24.59 -11.95 0.63
C MET A 1 23.31 -12.26 1.38
N PRO A 2 23.07 -11.73 2.59
CA PRO A 2 21.81 -11.98 3.27
C PRO A 2 20.67 -11.36 2.45
N GLN A 3 19.62 -12.13 2.20
CA GLN A 3 18.44 -11.68 1.46
C GLN A 3 17.71 -10.66 2.33
N ALA A 4 17.63 -9.42 1.88
CA ALA A 4 16.86 -8.39 2.57
C ALA A 4 15.38 -8.81 2.57
N ASN A 5 14.81 -8.95 3.76
CA ASN A 5 13.40 -9.31 3.92
C ASN A 5 12.56 -8.04 3.91
N ILE A 6 11.45 -8.04 3.16
CA ILE A 6 10.53 -6.90 3.17
C ILE A 6 9.97 -6.63 4.59
N HIS A 7 9.93 -7.64 5.46
CA HIS A 7 9.50 -7.52 6.84
C HIS A 7 10.56 -6.89 7.78
N SER A 8 11.80 -6.68 7.33
CA SER A 8 12.79 -5.90 8.11
C SER A 8 12.70 -4.41 7.84
N ILE A 9 11.83 -3.98 6.92
CA ILE A 9 11.57 -2.57 6.63
C ILE A 9 10.60 -2.02 7.69
N PRO A 10 10.84 -0.83 8.27
CA PRO A 10 9.90 -0.21 9.19
C PRO A 10 8.52 0.02 8.54
N PRO A 11 7.43 -0.11 9.32
CA PRO A 11 6.07 0.05 8.80
C PRO A 11 5.80 1.42 8.20
N GLU A 12 6.49 2.48 8.67
CA GLU A 12 6.38 3.85 8.16
C GLU A 12 6.88 3.95 6.72
N ILE A 13 7.99 3.25 6.42
CA ILE A 13 8.58 3.21 5.08
C ILE A 13 7.71 2.39 4.14
N LEU A 14 7.15 1.27 4.61
CA LEU A 14 6.17 0.49 3.85
C LEU A 14 4.92 1.33 3.53
N GLY A 15 4.41 2.09 4.52
CA GLY A 15 3.28 3.00 4.34
C GLY A 15 3.55 4.07 3.27
N ALA A 16 4.73 4.70 3.31
CA ALA A 16 5.13 5.67 2.29
C ALA A 16 5.17 5.06 0.87
N VAL A 17 5.72 3.85 0.73
CA VAL A 17 5.73 3.11 -0.54
C VAL A 17 4.31 2.83 -1.03
N PHE A 18 3.39 2.46 -0.13
CA PHE A 18 2.00 2.18 -0.50
C PHE A 18 1.27 3.43 -1.00
N VAL A 19 1.52 4.59 -0.38
CA VAL A 19 0.99 5.88 -0.84
C VAL A 19 1.50 6.19 -2.25
N SER A 20 2.82 6.12 -2.47
CA SER A 20 3.40 6.36 -3.80
C SER A 20 2.89 5.37 -4.86
N ALA A 21 2.64 4.10 -4.49
CA ALA A 21 2.05 3.12 -5.40
C ALA A 21 0.63 3.51 -5.86
N GLY A 22 -0.13 4.18 -5.00
CA GLY A 22 -1.45 4.73 -5.33
C GLY A 22 -1.39 5.95 -6.27
N GLU A 23 -0.33 6.74 -6.23
CA GLU A 23 -0.17 7.92 -7.10
C GLU A 23 0.17 7.55 -8.55
N VAL A 24 0.96 6.49 -8.75
CA VAL A 24 1.37 6.02 -10.08
C VAL A 24 0.19 5.42 -10.87
N SER A 25 -0.82 4.90 -10.16
CA SER A 25 -2.00 4.30 -10.77
C SER A 25 -3.24 5.04 -10.28
N SER A 26 -3.87 5.83 -11.15
CA SER A 26 -5.14 6.53 -10.88
C SER A 26 -6.37 5.61 -10.70
N SER A 27 -6.14 4.33 -10.40
CA SER A 27 -7.15 3.30 -10.15
C SER A 27 -7.14 2.92 -8.68
N PHE A 28 -8.30 2.50 -8.15
CA PHE A 28 -8.47 1.94 -6.81
C PHE A 28 -7.64 0.65 -6.55
N ARG A 29 -7.14 0.02 -7.61
CA ARG A 29 -6.51 -1.31 -7.57
C ARG A 29 -5.30 -1.45 -6.64
N PRO A 30 -4.39 -0.47 -6.49
CA PRO A 30 -3.18 -0.64 -5.68
C PRO A 30 -3.50 -0.79 -4.20
N ALA A 31 -4.30 0.10 -3.61
CA ALA A 31 -4.56 0.08 -2.17
C ALA A 31 -5.26 -1.22 -1.74
N VAL A 32 -6.24 -1.67 -2.54
CA VAL A 32 -6.88 -2.96 -2.28
C VAL A 32 -5.95 -4.12 -2.52
N ALA A 33 -5.22 -4.17 -3.64
CA ALA A 33 -4.27 -5.26 -3.90
C ALA A 33 -3.23 -5.38 -2.77
N ILE A 34 -2.70 -4.25 -2.29
CA ILE A 34 -1.73 -4.18 -1.19
C ILE A 34 -2.33 -4.72 0.12
N SER A 35 -3.59 -4.37 0.43
CA SER A 35 -4.28 -4.87 1.63
C SER A 35 -4.48 -6.40 1.66
N HIS A 36 -4.35 -7.07 0.52
CA HIS A 36 -4.55 -8.52 0.38
C HIS A 36 -3.24 -9.33 0.38
N VAL A 37 -2.06 -8.69 0.53
CA VAL A 37 -0.77 -9.40 0.53
C VAL A 37 -0.54 -10.22 1.81
N CYS A 38 -0.62 -9.57 2.97
CA CYS A 38 -0.52 -10.24 4.27
C CYS A 38 -1.16 -9.40 5.38
N ARG A 39 -1.26 -9.95 6.61
CA ARG A 39 -1.87 -9.25 7.76
C ARG A 39 -1.17 -7.93 8.09
N LEU A 40 0.16 -7.92 8.10
CA LEU A 40 0.96 -6.72 8.37
C LEU A 40 0.67 -5.61 7.35
N TRP A 41 0.62 -5.95 6.06
CA TRP A 41 0.36 -4.98 5.00
C TRP A 41 -1.04 -4.42 5.09
N ARG A 42 -2.03 -5.27 5.42
CA ARG A 42 -3.40 -4.85 5.71
C ARG A 42 -3.46 -3.85 6.86
N GLU A 43 -2.78 -4.13 7.96
CA GLU A 43 -2.75 -3.23 9.12
C GLU A 43 -2.13 -1.87 8.77
N ILE A 44 -0.99 -1.87 8.09
CA ILE A 44 -0.29 -0.64 7.66
C ILE A 44 -1.14 0.18 6.70
N ILE A 45 -1.71 -0.44 5.66
CA ILE A 45 -2.46 0.34 4.67
C ILE A 45 -3.79 0.87 5.20
N LEU A 46 -4.44 0.14 6.12
CA LEU A 46 -5.65 0.63 6.79
C LEU A 46 -5.34 1.75 7.79
N SER A 47 -4.13 1.79 8.37
CA SER A 47 -3.66 2.87 9.24
C SER A 47 -3.05 4.06 8.48
N THR A 48 -3.02 4.03 7.13
CA THR A 48 -2.43 5.07 6.29
C THR A 48 -3.52 5.78 5.45
N PRO A 49 -4.18 6.83 5.98
CA PRO A 49 -5.26 7.52 5.27
C PRO A 49 -4.87 8.10 3.90
N ALA A 50 -3.61 8.53 3.74
CA ALA A 50 -3.10 9.07 2.48
C ALA A 50 -3.14 8.06 1.32
N ALA A 51 -3.11 6.76 1.60
CA ALA A 51 -3.23 5.73 0.56
C ALA A 51 -4.65 5.63 -0.03
N TRP A 52 -5.64 6.29 0.60
CA TRP A 52 -7.06 6.23 0.24
C TRP A 52 -7.63 7.55 -0.27
N THR A 53 -6.79 8.56 -0.54
CA THR A 53 -7.25 9.87 -1.02
C THR A 53 -7.57 9.89 -2.52
N HIS A 54 -7.02 8.95 -3.29
CA HIS A 54 -7.16 8.88 -4.75
C HIS A 54 -7.94 7.64 -5.21
N LEU A 55 -9.14 7.44 -4.64
CA LEU A 55 -10.02 6.33 -5.05
C LEU A 55 -10.87 6.77 -6.23
N ASN A 56 -10.42 6.44 -7.43
CA ASN A 56 -11.27 6.56 -8.59
C ASN A 56 -12.29 5.42 -8.62
N LEU A 57 -13.54 5.73 -8.25
CA LEU A 57 -14.67 4.80 -8.25
C LEU A 57 -15.43 4.79 -9.58
N SER A 58 -14.90 5.42 -10.62
CA SER A 58 -15.45 5.21 -11.96
C SER A 58 -15.20 3.77 -12.39
N GLY A 59 -16.26 2.96 -12.29
CA GLY A 59 -16.36 1.69 -12.98
C GLY A 59 -16.50 1.91 -14.49
N PRO A 60 -16.43 0.83 -15.30
CA PRO A 60 -16.89 0.91 -16.68
C PRO A 60 -18.35 1.40 -16.77
#